data_AF-A0A093FN46-F1
#
_entry.id   AF-A0A093FN46-F1
#
_cell.length_a   1.000
_cell.length_b   1.000
_cell.length_c   1.000
_cell.angle_alpha   90.00
_cell.angle_beta   90.00
_cell.angle_gamma   90.00
#
_symmetry.space_group_name_H-M   'P 1'
#
loop_
_entity.id
_entity.type
_entity.pdbx_description
1 polymer ?
#
loop_
_entity_poly.entity_id
_entity_poly.type
_entity_poly.pdbx_seq_one_letter_code
_entity_poly.pdbx_strand_id
1 'polypeptide(L)'
;WIGFQGKCYYFSKSESNWTTSQENCEALGASLALLNTVDELAFIRRYKGEANHWFGLRKKDDEWWWTNGTALNNWFEVRGGGSCAYLNEERISSSLCHTKKNWLCSRPDDYVLWKQK
;
A
#
# COMPACT_ATOMS: atom_id res chain seq x y z
N TRP A 1 -13.58 1.19 -5.27
CA TRP A 1 -12.37 0.77 -5.99
C TRP A 1 -12.12 1.75 -7.12
N ILE A 2 -10.88 2.07 -7.43
CA ILE A 2 -10.47 2.89 -8.58
C ILE A 2 -9.45 2.07 -9.38
N GLY A 3 -9.68 1.89 -10.69
CA GLY A 3 -8.83 1.08 -11.56
C GLY A 3 -7.65 1.87 -12.13
N PHE A 4 -6.45 1.30 -12.07
CA PHE A 4 -5.25 1.85 -12.70
C PHE A 4 -4.23 0.72 -12.97
N GLN A 5 -3.65 0.69 -14.18
CA GLN A 5 -2.62 -0.28 -14.60
C GLN A 5 -2.93 -1.75 -14.23
N GLY A 6 -4.18 -2.20 -14.44
CA GLY A 6 -4.57 -3.59 -14.18
C GLY A 6 -4.72 -3.94 -12.70
N LYS A 7 -4.78 -2.95 -11.81
CA LYS A 7 -5.13 -3.10 -10.39
C LYS A 7 -6.32 -2.23 -10.02
N CYS A 8 -7.11 -2.72 -9.07
CA CYS A 8 -8.14 -1.97 -8.39
C CYS A 8 -7.63 -1.51 -7.03
N TYR A 9 -7.80 -0.23 -6.72
CA TYR A 9 -7.37 0.40 -5.46
C TYR A 9 -8.55 0.82 -4.59
N TYR A 10 -8.47 0.57 -3.29
CA TYR A 10 -9.46 1.01 -2.30
C TYR A 10 -8.78 1.87 -1.23
N PHE A 11 -9.31 3.08 -1.01
CA PHE A 11 -8.83 4.02 0.00
C PHE A 11 -9.80 3.98 1.18
N SER A 12 -9.29 3.66 2.37
CA SER A 12 -10.13 3.58 3.56
C SER A 12 -10.64 4.95 3.99
N LYS A 13 -11.85 4.98 4.56
CA LYS A 13 -12.40 6.17 5.21
C LYS A 13 -12.08 6.22 6.71
N SER A 14 -11.78 5.08 7.30
CA SER A 14 -11.41 4.92 8.71
C SER A 14 -9.91 4.69 8.86
N GLU A 15 -9.42 4.88 10.07
CA GLU A 15 -8.04 4.61 10.44
C GLU A 15 -7.91 3.31 11.23
N SER A 16 -6.80 2.60 11.02
CA SER A 16 -6.44 1.44 11.82
C SER A 16 -4.92 1.26 11.90
N ASN A 17 -4.48 0.29 12.70
CA ASN A 17 -3.09 -0.15 12.70
C ASN A 17 -2.76 -0.93 11.42
N TRP A 18 -1.48 -1.14 11.12
CA TRP A 18 -1.07 -1.78 9.87
C TRP A 18 -1.60 -3.21 9.73
N THR A 19 -1.56 -4.01 10.80
CA THR A 19 -2.01 -5.42 10.79
C THR A 19 -3.51 -5.52 10.52
N THR A 20 -4.33 -4.78 11.26
CA THR A 20 -5.78 -4.76 11.05
C THR A 20 -6.15 -4.15 9.71
N SER A 21 -5.35 -3.22 9.18
CA SER A 21 -5.52 -2.72 7.82
C SER A 21 -5.30 -3.79 6.76
N GLN A 22 -4.30 -4.66 6.94
CA GLN A 22 -4.09 -5.84 6.09
C GLN A 22 -5.27 -6.81 6.18
N GLU A 23 -5.73 -7.16 7.38
CA GLU A 23 -6.90 -8.02 7.59
C GLU A 23 -8.17 -7.45 6.91
N ASN A 24 -8.37 -6.13 7.00
CA ASN A 24 -9.48 -5.46 6.31
C ASN A 24 -9.38 -5.54 4.78
N CYS A 25 -8.17 -5.50 4.21
CA CYS A 25 -7.99 -5.71 2.78
C CYS A 25 -8.24 -7.17 2.39
N GLU A 26 -7.78 -8.12 3.20
CA GLU A 26 -7.98 -9.57 2.98
C GLU A 26 -9.46 -9.94 3.00
N ALA A 27 -10.24 -9.36 3.92
CA ALA A 27 -11.69 -9.52 3.98
C ALA A 27 -12.42 -9.04 2.69
N LEU A 28 -11.77 -8.20 1.88
CA LEU A 28 -12.28 -7.71 0.59
C LEU A 28 -11.68 -8.46 -0.62
N GLY A 29 -10.98 -9.57 -0.39
CA GLY A 29 -10.28 -10.32 -1.43
C GLY A 29 -9.09 -9.55 -2.01
N ALA A 30 -8.41 -8.77 -1.19
CA ALA A 30 -7.29 -7.91 -1.57
C ALA A 30 -6.15 -7.99 -0.55
N SER A 31 -5.14 -7.14 -0.72
CA SER A 31 -4.06 -6.95 0.26
C SER A 31 -3.79 -5.46 0.41
N LEU A 32 -3.08 -5.05 1.46
CA LEU A 32 -2.49 -3.71 1.48
C LEU A 32 -1.65 -3.51 0.22
N ALA A 33 -1.77 -2.34 -0.37
CA ALA A 33 -1.40 -2.15 -1.75
C ALA A 33 0.10 -2.34 -2.01
N LEU A 34 0.39 -3.09 -3.06
CA LEU A 34 1.73 -3.24 -3.61
C LEU A 34 1.92 -2.21 -4.72
N LEU A 35 2.91 -1.35 -4.55
CA LEU A 35 3.26 -0.30 -5.51
C LEU A 35 4.54 -0.76 -6.20
N ASN A 36 4.44 -1.09 -7.48
CA ASN A 36 5.52 -1.67 -8.28
C ASN A 36 6.12 -0.67 -9.26
N THR A 37 5.40 0.42 -9.56
CA THR A 37 5.82 1.42 -10.56
C THR A 37 5.76 2.84 -10.00
N VAL A 38 6.57 3.73 -10.57
CA VAL A 38 6.53 5.16 -10.28
C VAL A 38 5.17 5.75 -10.62
N ASP A 39 4.53 5.26 -11.69
CA ASP A 39 3.20 5.69 -12.11
C ASP A 39 2.12 5.32 -11.09
N GLU A 40 2.17 4.11 -10.52
CA GLU A 40 1.26 3.70 -9.43
C GLU A 40 1.44 4.62 -8.22
N LEU A 41 2.68 4.92 -7.83
CA LEU A 41 2.95 5.83 -6.72
C LEU A 41 2.41 7.25 -6.99
N ALA A 42 2.61 7.77 -8.21
CA ALA A 42 2.11 9.07 -8.61
C ALA A 42 0.57 9.11 -8.62
N PHE A 43 -0.07 8.06 -9.15
CA PHE A 43 -1.51 7.88 -9.12
C PHE A 43 -2.03 7.90 -7.69
N ILE A 44 -1.48 7.08 -6.79
CA ILE A 44 -1.94 7.03 -5.40
C ILE A 44 -1.79 8.39 -4.70
N ARG A 45 -0.67 9.09 -4.90
CA ARG A 45 -0.47 10.44 -4.32
C ARG A 45 -1.53 11.43 -4.79
N ARG A 46 -1.93 11.37 -6.07
CA ARG A 46 -2.99 12.23 -6.64
C ARG A 46 -4.36 12.00 -5.99
N TYR A 47 -4.68 10.76 -5.62
CA TYR A 47 -6.02 10.35 -5.17
C TYR A 47 -6.18 10.17 -3.66
N LYS A 48 -5.10 9.94 -2.90
CA LYS A 48 -5.18 9.66 -1.46
C LYS A 48 -5.65 10.84 -0.59
N GLY A 49 -5.62 12.07 -1.12
CA GLY A 49 -5.87 13.29 -0.36
C GLY A 49 -4.77 13.60 0.68
N GLU A 50 -5.10 14.34 1.72
CA GLU A 50 -4.14 14.79 2.75
C GLU A 50 -3.78 13.69 3.75
N ALA A 51 -4.69 12.74 3.97
CA ALA A 51 -4.51 11.70 4.99
C ALA A 51 -3.30 10.78 4.70
N ASN A 52 -2.69 10.30 5.79
CA ASN A 52 -1.62 9.32 5.74
C ASN A 52 -2.20 7.93 5.50
N HIS A 53 -1.58 7.15 4.60
CA HIS A 53 -2.09 5.85 4.21
C HIS A 53 -1.06 4.74 4.38
N TRP A 54 -1.40 3.70 5.14
CA TRP A 54 -0.70 2.42 5.10
C TRP A 54 -0.75 1.81 3.69
N PHE A 55 0.33 1.18 3.30
CA PHE A 55 0.41 0.34 2.12
C PHE A 55 1.23 -0.92 2.45
N GLY A 56 1.33 -1.85 1.50
CA GLY A 56 1.75 -3.23 1.74
C GLY A 56 3.23 -3.43 1.97
N LEU A 57 3.91 -2.50 2.65
CA LEU A 57 5.35 -2.54 2.88
C LEU A 57 5.67 -2.47 4.38
N ARG A 58 6.41 -3.48 4.87
CA ARG A 58 6.80 -3.62 6.28
C ARG A 58 8.24 -4.12 6.37
N LYS A 59 8.96 -3.64 7.40
CA LYS A 59 10.30 -4.08 7.73
C LYS A 59 10.28 -5.41 8.48
N LYS A 60 11.13 -6.35 8.08
CA LYS A 60 11.41 -7.61 8.77
C LYS A 60 12.92 -7.84 8.72
N ASP A 61 13.53 -8.09 9.87
CA ASP A 61 14.99 -8.31 10.01
C ASP A 61 15.81 -7.19 9.33
N ASP A 62 15.41 -5.94 9.58
CA ASP A 62 15.94 -4.70 8.99
C ASP A 62 15.80 -4.49 7.48
N GLU A 63 15.18 -5.43 6.76
CA GLU A 63 14.88 -5.32 5.34
C GLU A 63 13.41 -5.00 5.07
N TRP A 64 13.12 -4.31 3.95
CA TRP A 64 11.75 -3.97 3.56
C TRP A 64 11.11 -5.06 2.69
N TRP A 65 9.95 -5.55 3.11
CA TRP A 65 9.22 -6.62 2.45
C TRP A 65 7.79 -6.19 2.10
N TRP A 66 7.37 -6.57 0.90
CA TRP A 66 6.01 -6.46 0.44
C TRP A 66 5.12 -7.56 1.04
N THR A 67 3.82 -7.33 1.11
CA THR A 67 2.83 -8.31 1.58
C THR A 67 2.79 -9.60 0.74
N ASN A 68 3.27 -9.59 -0.50
CA ASN A 68 3.43 -10.78 -1.33
C ASN A 68 4.71 -11.59 -1.04
N GLY A 69 5.53 -11.16 -0.07
CA GLY A 69 6.78 -11.83 0.30
C GLY A 69 7.99 -11.47 -0.57
N THR A 70 7.89 -10.47 -1.45
CA THR A 70 9.04 -9.97 -2.21
C THR A 70 9.75 -8.84 -1.46
N ALA A 71 11.08 -8.76 -1.57
CA ALA A 71 11.87 -7.67 -1.00
C ALA A 71 11.75 -6.39 -1.85
N LEU A 72 11.87 -5.22 -1.22
CA LEU A 72 11.93 -3.94 -1.92
C LEU A 72 13.21 -3.84 -2.75
N ASN A 73 13.08 -3.60 -4.05
CA ASN A 73 14.18 -3.44 -5.01
C ASN A 73 14.81 -2.03 -5.02
N ASN A 74 14.81 -1.32 -3.88
CA ASN A 74 15.48 -0.02 -3.67
C ASN A 74 15.14 1.11 -4.68
N TRP A 75 14.00 1.03 -5.38
CA TRP A 75 13.58 2.09 -6.33
C TRP A 75 12.98 3.34 -5.65
N PHE A 76 12.75 3.29 -4.33
CA PHE A 76 12.46 4.45 -3.50
C PHE A 76 13.07 4.28 -2.11
N GLU A 77 13.25 5.41 -1.41
CA GLU A 77 13.69 5.47 -0.03
C GLU A 77 12.49 5.52 0.93
N VAL A 78 12.54 4.73 2.02
CA VAL A 78 11.60 4.85 3.14
C VAL A 78 12.27 5.61 4.28
N ARG A 79 11.71 6.76 4.67
CA ARG A 79 12.28 7.57 5.77
C ARG A 79 11.63 7.31 7.12
N GLY A 80 12.34 7.63 8.20
CA GLY A 80 11.87 7.45 9.58
C GLY A 80 12.44 6.20 10.24
N GLY A 81 12.06 5.95 11.50
CA GLY A 81 12.56 4.85 12.33
C GLY A 81 11.54 3.75 12.63
N GLY A 82 10.43 3.69 11.88
CA GLY A 82 9.37 2.73 12.11
C GLY A 82 9.52 1.46 11.27
N SER A 83 8.77 0.41 11.64
CA SER A 83 8.78 -0.86 10.91
C SER A 83 7.65 -0.97 9.88
N CYS A 84 6.68 -0.07 9.84
CA CYS A 84 5.59 -0.09 8.86
C CYS A 84 5.62 1.18 8.01
N ALA A 85 5.51 1.03 6.69
CA ALA A 85 5.59 2.15 5.77
C ALA A 85 4.21 2.71 5.42
N TYR A 86 4.14 4.02 5.33
CA TYR A 86 2.96 4.77 4.93
C TYR A 86 3.32 5.87 3.92
N LEU A 87 2.31 6.28 3.16
CA LEU A 87 2.38 7.44 2.28
C LEU A 87 1.88 8.68 3.04
N ASN A 88 2.71 9.72 3.07
CA ASN A 88 2.27 11.08 3.42
C ASN A 88 2.18 11.94 2.15
N GLU A 89 1.98 13.24 2.29
CA GLU A 89 1.84 14.17 1.16
C GLU A 89 3.09 14.28 0.28
N GLU A 90 4.28 14.14 0.88
CA GLU A 90 5.56 14.42 0.21
C GLU A 90 6.29 13.15 -0.22
N ARG A 91 6.31 12.14 0.65
CA ARG A 91 7.23 11.01 0.59
C ARG A 91 6.67 9.74 1.23
N ILE A 92 7.40 8.65 1.05
CA ILE A 92 7.19 7.42 1.79
C ILE A 92 7.93 7.54 3.13
N SER A 93 7.20 7.34 4.22
CA SER A 93 7.73 7.39 5.58
C SER A 93 7.36 6.13 6.35
N SER A 94 7.95 5.95 7.52
CA SER A 94 7.72 4.80 8.40
C SER A 94 7.32 5.25 9.80
N SER A 95 6.47 4.46 10.46
CA SER A 95 6.13 4.64 11.86
C SER A 95 5.88 3.29 12.54
N LEU A 96 5.63 3.34 13.86
CA LEU A 96 5.28 2.14 14.62
C LEU A 96 3.97 1.55 14.08
N CYS A 97 3.95 0.23 13.88
CA CYS A 97 2.84 -0.45 13.19
C CYS A 97 1.50 -0.33 13.90
N HIS A 98 1.49 -0.07 15.22
CA HIS A 98 0.26 0.14 16.01
C HIS A 98 -0.35 1.54 15.86
N THR A 99 0.36 2.49 15.23
CA THR A 99 -0.18 3.83 14.97
C THR A 99 -1.37 3.74 14.02
N LYS A 100 -2.36 4.62 14.21
CA LYS A 100 -3.57 4.65 13.39
C LYS A 100 -3.35 5.55 12.17
N LYS A 101 -3.71 5.03 11.00
CA LYS A 101 -3.71 5.73 9.71
C LYS A 101 -4.80 5.14 8.82
N ASN A 102 -5.21 5.86 7.79
CA ASN A 102 -5.96 5.27 6.70
C ASN A 102 -5.10 4.18 6.03
N TRP A 103 -5.70 3.38 5.17
CA TRP A 103 -5.01 2.33 4.45
C TRP A 103 -5.46 2.23 3.00
N LEU A 104 -4.56 1.71 2.18
CA LEU A 104 -4.76 1.48 0.77
C LEU A 104 -4.76 -0.02 0.51
N CYS A 105 -5.84 -0.56 -0.05
CA CYS A 105 -5.86 -1.93 -0.57
C CYS A 105 -5.63 -1.95 -2.08
N SER A 106 -5.01 -3.00 -2.59
CA SER A 106 -4.98 -3.31 -4.02
C SER A 106 -5.32 -4.77 -4.29
N ARG A 107 -5.98 -5.02 -5.41
CA ARG A 107 -6.17 -6.36 -6.00
C ARG A 107 -6.04 -6.28 -7.52
N PRO A 108 -5.74 -7.38 -8.22
CA PRO A 108 -5.80 -7.41 -9.68
C PRO A 108 -7.17 -6.96 -10.21
N ASP A 109 -7.18 -6.31 -11.37
CA ASP A 109 -8.40 -6.02 -12.10
C ASP A 109 -8.80 -7.25 -12.93
N ASP A 110 -9.82 -7.98 -12.45
CA ASP A 110 -10.33 -9.21 -13.07
C ASP A 110 -10.72 -9.01 -14.55
N TYR A 111 -11.16 -7.80 -14.93
CA TYR A 111 -11.52 -7.50 -16.32
C TYR A 111 -10.29 -7.46 -17.25
N VAL A 112 -9.16 -6.96 -16.74
CA VAL A 112 -7.90 -6.92 -17.49
C VAL A 112 -7.30 -8.32 -17.60
N LEU A 113 -7.40 -9.13 -16.53
CA LEU A 113 -6.96 -10.53 -16.56
C LEU A 113 -7.77 -11.39 -17.55
N TRP A 114 -9.06 -11.11 -17.73
CA TRP A 114 -9.89 -11.83 -18.70
C TRP A 114 -9.52 -11.53 -20.15
N LYS A 115 -9.14 -10.30 -20.51
CA LYS A 115 -8.73 -9.94 -21.88
C LYS A 115 -7.37 -10.49 -22.31
N GLN A 116 -6.55 -10.96 -21.37
CA GLN A 116 -5.22 -11.52 -21.64
C GLN A 116 -5.23 -13.05 -21.78
N LYS A 117 -6.38 -13.69 -21.61
CA LYS A 117 -6.63 -15.10 -21.97
C LYS A 117 -7.23 -15.19 -23.36
#